data_AF-A0A6J1MY51-F1
#
_entry.id   AF-A0A6J1MY51-F1
#
_cell.length_a   1.000
_cell.length_b   1.000
_cell.length_c   1.000
_cell.angle_alpha   90.00
_cell.angle_beta   90.00
_cell.angle_gamma   90.00
#
_symmetry.space_group_name_H-M   'P 1'
#
loop_
_entity.id
_entity.type
_entity.pdbx_description
1 polymer ?
#
loop_
_entity_poly.entity_id
_entity_poly.type
_entity_poly.pdbx_seq_one_letter_code
_entity_poly.pdbx_strand_id
1 'polypeptide(L)'
;MYWLSANIKTLPAIASAPSGVGGGLKLNDKFTAHIAAAAGNFEGVAHKCLLFLHLEMRIECFHYLGQEEKVEGSESSEQSGGAGGASRLAHRLLAFHEHASTLLADSALAYIMSGVGEMMSAAVVWRWQSEAGAAGAGGGARLAALRHCLAALSLPHDGLHAAHAYLHLLACTPEEIITSVREKGPQFSELEYLNAFKVIGARRGLSPTDMRAQLKQLSAALGHVGVTV
;
A
#
# COMPACT_ATOMS: atom_id res chain seq x y z
N MET A 1 -19.72 0.60 15.80
CA MET A 1 -19.93 2.04 16.11
C MET A 1 -21.01 2.71 15.25
N TYR A 2 -21.01 2.53 13.92
CA TYR A 2 -22.06 3.13 13.05
C TYR A 2 -23.47 2.60 13.39
N TRP A 3 -23.59 1.29 13.66
CA TRP A 3 -24.82 0.68 14.21
C TRP A 3 -25.26 1.36 15.52
N LEU A 4 -24.34 1.62 16.44
CA LEU A 4 -24.67 2.25 17.72
C LEU A 4 -25.16 3.70 17.51
N SER A 5 -24.47 4.49 16.69
CA SER A 5 -24.89 5.86 16.36
C SER A 5 -26.26 5.88 15.65
N ALA A 6 -26.47 4.99 14.67
CA ALA A 6 -27.75 4.87 13.96
C ALA A 6 -28.90 4.46 14.90
N ASN A 7 -28.67 3.54 15.83
CA ASN A 7 -29.66 3.15 16.83
C ASN A 7 -29.90 4.27 17.86
N ILE A 8 -28.85 4.93 18.34
CA ILE A 8 -28.97 6.05 19.28
C ILE A 8 -29.76 7.21 18.65
N LYS A 9 -29.56 7.49 17.35
CA LYS A 9 -30.31 8.53 16.62
C LYS A 9 -31.78 8.17 16.40
N THR A 10 -32.14 6.88 16.40
CA THR A 10 -33.52 6.41 16.23
C THR A 10 -34.27 6.23 17.56
N LEU A 11 -33.57 6.10 18.69
CA LEU A 11 -34.17 5.99 20.02
C LEU A 11 -35.21 7.09 20.32
N PRO A 12 -34.98 8.38 20.01
CA PRO A 12 -35.98 9.41 20.27
C PRO A 12 -37.26 9.24 19.44
N ALA A 13 -37.13 8.78 18.20
CA ALA A 13 -38.26 8.51 17.32
C ALA A 13 -39.05 7.27 17.77
N ILE A 14 -38.36 6.23 18.25
CA ILE A 14 -38.97 5.00 18.76
C ILE A 14 -39.73 5.27 20.08
N ALA A 15 -39.14 6.05 20.99
CA ALA A 15 -39.77 6.40 22.26
C ALA A 15 -41.01 7.30 22.10
N SER A 16 -41.02 8.13 21.05
CA SER A 16 -42.12 9.04 20.73
C SER A 16 -43.21 8.40 19.87
N ALA A 17 -43.01 7.17 19.37
CA ALA A 17 -44.00 6.48 18.55
C ALA A 17 -45.24 6.08 19.40
N PRO A 18 -46.46 6.28 18.89
CA PRO A 18 -47.66 5.85 19.59
C PRO A 18 -47.73 4.32 19.59
N SER A 19 -47.43 3.70 20.72
CA SER A 19 -47.75 2.29 20.94
C SER A 19 -49.26 2.16 21.10
N GLY A 20 -49.87 1.14 20.48
CA GLY A 20 -51.32 0.93 20.43
C GLY A 20 -52.01 0.76 21.79
N VAL A 21 -51.28 0.85 22.90
CA VAL A 21 -51.81 0.81 24.27
C VAL A 21 -51.05 1.85 25.11
N GLY A 22 -51.46 3.12 25.03
CA GLY A 22 -51.07 4.18 25.95
C GLY A 22 -49.82 4.98 25.57
N GLY A 23 -50.07 6.24 25.19
CA GLY A 23 -49.15 7.39 25.07
C GLY A 23 -47.65 7.13 25.00
N GLY A 24 -47.06 7.39 23.82
CA GLY A 24 -45.61 7.45 23.65
C GLY A 24 -44.94 8.34 24.70
N LEU A 25 -43.77 7.90 25.20
CA LEU A 25 -42.97 8.64 26.17
C LEU A 25 -42.46 9.91 25.50
N LYS A 26 -43.05 11.08 25.82
CA LYS A 26 -42.50 12.37 25.43
C LYS A 26 -41.15 12.58 26.11
N LEU A 27 -40.07 12.30 25.39
CA LEU A 27 -38.72 12.62 25.82
C LEU A 27 -38.54 14.14 25.87
N ASN A 28 -37.90 14.64 26.91
CA ASN A 28 -37.56 16.05 27.04
C ASN A 28 -36.63 16.49 25.89
N ASP A 29 -36.88 17.64 25.27
CA ASP A 29 -36.05 18.20 24.19
C ASP A 29 -34.57 18.30 24.58
N LYS A 30 -34.29 18.64 25.85
CA LYS A 30 -32.92 18.66 26.38
C LYS A 30 -32.26 17.27 26.34
N PHE A 31 -33.01 16.22 26.67
CA PHE A 31 -32.51 14.84 26.63
C PHE A 31 -32.26 14.39 25.19
N THR A 32 -33.18 14.70 24.26
CA THR A 32 -33.02 14.42 22.83
C THR A 32 -31.78 15.14 22.26
N ALA A 33 -31.56 16.40 22.63
CA ALA A 33 -30.36 17.15 22.23
C ALA A 33 -29.07 16.52 22.77
N HIS A 34 -29.07 16.04 24.01
CA HIS A 34 -27.91 15.36 24.60
C HIS A 34 -27.61 14.03 23.89
N ILE A 35 -28.64 13.23 23.56
CA ILE A 35 -28.50 11.99 22.79
C ILE A 35 -27.92 12.27 21.41
N ALA A 36 -28.43 13.28 20.70
CA ALA A 36 -27.93 13.66 19.39
C ALA A 36 -26.46 14.11 19.44
N ALA A 37 -26.10 14.93 20.44
CA ALA A 37 -24.72 15.36 20.66
C ALA A 37 -23.79 14.18 20.97
N ALA A 38 -24.22 13.26 21.83
CA ALA A 38 -23.45 12.04 22.15
C ALA A 38 -23.25 11.16 20.90
N ALA A 39 -24.30 10.95 20.10
CA ALA A 39 -24.20 10.22 18.84
C ALA A 39 -23.20 10.87 17.86
N GLY A 40 -23.23 12.20 17.76
CA GLY A 40 -22.26 12.97 16.97
C GLY A 40 -20.82 12.79 17.46
N ASN A 41 -20.60 12.81 18.78
CA ASN A 41 -19.29 12.55 19.36
C ASN A 41 -18.77 11.13 19.04
N PHE A 42 -19.62 10.12 19.18
CA PHE A 42 -19.26 8.73 18.83
C PHE A 42 -18.93 8.57 17.35
N GLU A 43 -19.67 9.25 16.47
CA GLU A 43 -19.39 9.26 15.04
C GLU A 43 -18.03 9.91 14.73
N GLY A 44 -17.73 11.04 15.38
CA GLY A 44 -16.43 11.70 15.26
C GLY A 44 -15.26 10.85 15.76
N VAL A 45 -15.43 10.14 16.88
CA VAL A 45 -14.42 9.19 17.39
C VAL A 45 -14.24 8.03 16.42
N ALA A 46 -15.34 7.44 15.93
CA ALA A 46 -15.28 6.33 14.98
C ALA A 46 -14.53 6.72 13.70
N HIS A 47 -14.78 7.92 13.15
CA HIS A 47 -14.07 8.43 11.97
C HIS A 47 -12.56 8.54 12.21
N LYS A 48 -12.14 9.08 13.35
CA LYS A 48 -10.71 9.17 13.72
C LYS A 48 -10.07 7.79 13.87
N CYS A 49 -10.76 6.84 14.50
CA CYS A 49 -10.27 5.47 14.64
C CYS A 49 -10.09 4.79 13.28
N LEU A 50 -11.04 4.95 12.35
CA LEU A 50 -10.90 4.41 10.99
C LEU A 50 -9.71 5.02 10.26
N LEU A 51 -9.51 6.33 10.38
CA LEU A 51 -8.34 7.00 9.81
C LEU A 51 -7.03 6.46 10.40
N PHE A 52 -6.94 6.29 11.72
CA PHE A 52 -5.75 5.73 12.34
C PHE A 52 -5.47 4.29 11.91
N LEU A 53 -6.49 3.44 11.81
CA LEU A 53 -6.32 2.08 11.28
C LEU A 53 -5.84 2.09 9.82
N HIS A 54 -6.42 2.96 8.99
CA HIS A 54 -6.01 3.13 7.59
C HIS A 54 -4.56 3.58 7.45
N LEU A 55 -4.10 4.50 8.32
CA LEU A 55 -2.71 4.95 8.38
C LEU A 55 -1.78 3.86 8.93
N GLU A 56 -2.20 3.11 9.94
CA GLU A 56 -1.43 2.01 10.52
C GLU A 56 -1.10 0.95 9.45
N MET A 57 -2.07 0.57 8.61
CA MET A 57 -1.82 -0.39 7.52
C MET A 57 -0.75 0.09 6.54
N ARG A 58 -0.68 1.42 6.27
CA ARG A 58 0.37 2.03 5.45
C ARG A 58 1.72 1.99 6.15
N ILE A 59 1.76 2.34 7.43
CA ILE A 59 2.98 2.34 8.23
C ILE A 59 3.55 0.93 8.31
N GLU A 60 2.72 -0.08 8.55
CA GLU A 60 3.15 -1.49 8.60
C GLU A 60 3.79 -1.94 7.27
N CYS A 61 3.27 -1.48 6.12
CA CYS A 61 3.89 -1.76 4.82
C CYS A 61 5.34 -1.26 4.76
N PHE A 62 5.57 0.02 5.09
CA PHE A 62 6.92 0.59 5.08
C PHE A 62 7.78 0.06 6.21
N HIS A 63 7.23 -0.23 7.38
CA HIS A 63 7.96 -0.79 8.50
C HIS A 63 8.50 -2.18 8.15
N TYR A 64 7.65 -3.13 7.78
CA TYR A 64 8.11 -4.50 7.51
C TYR A 64 8.87 -4.63 6.20
N LEU A 65 8.47 -3.91 5.16
CA LEU A 65 9.20 -3.97 3.89
C LEU A 65 10.49 -3.17 4.00
N GLY A 66 10.47 -2.08 4.77
CA GLY A 66 11.59 -1.19 5.04
C GLY A 66 12.52 -1.63 6.17
N GLN A 67 12.41 -2.83 6.75
CA GLN A 67 13.42 -3.38 7.67
C GLN A 67 14.46 -4.22 6.89
N GLU A 68 15.72 -4.19 7.31
CA GLU A 68 16.74 -5.11 6.79
C GLU A 68 16.46 -6.52 7.32
N GLU A 69 16.63 -7.55 6.49
CA GLU A 69 16.79 -8.90 7.00
C GLU A 69 18.13 -8.93 7.73
N LYS A 70 18.10 -8.60 9.02
CA LYS A 70 19.22 -8.80 9.91
C LYS A 70 19.54 -10.29 9.87
N VAL A 71 20.60 -10.66 9.16
CA VAL A 71 21.18 -11.99 9.22
C VAL A 71 21.86 -12.09 10.58
N GLU A 72 21.07 -12.25 11.64
CA GLU A 72 21.61 -12.58 12.95
C GLU A 72 22.04 -14.04 12.89
N GLY A 73 23.35 -14.25 12.88
CA GLY A 73 23.95 -15.57 12.95
C GLY A 73 23.50 -16.29 14.22
N SER A 74 22.79 -17.39 14.06
CA SER A 74 22.81 -18.52 14.98
C SER A 74 22.22 -19.73 14.28
N GLU A 75 22.95 -20.82 14.39
CA GLU A 75 22.59 -22.17 14.02
C GLU A 75 21.21 -22.52 14.58
N SER A 76 20.46 -23.36 13.85
CA SER A 76 19.10 -23.87 14.13
C SER A 76 17.90 -23.02 13.70
N SER A 77 17.59 -23.04 12.39
CA SER A 77 16.26 -23.40 11.87
C SER A 77 16.24 -23.26 10.34
N GLU A 78 16.36 -24.38 9.63
CA GLU A 78 16.33 -24.49 8.17
C GLU A 78 14.92 -24.28 7.55
N GLN A 79 14.11 -23.34 8.06
CA GLN A 79 12.71 -23.22 7.60
C GLN A 79 12.10 -21.83 7.47
N SER A 80 12.87 -20.75 7.63
CA SER A 80 12.38 -19.39 7.31
C SER A 80 13.12 -18.82 6.11
N GLY A 81 12.72 -19.25 4.91
CA GLY A 81 13.22 -18.71 3.64
C GLY A 81 13.12 -17.18 3.54
N GLY A 82 13.99 -16.58 2.73
CA GLY A 82 14.28 -15.13 2.57
C GLY A 82 13.12 -14.21 2.15
N ALA A 83 12.01 -14.27 2.87
CA ALA A 83 10.85 -13.39 2.77
C ALA A 83 10.50 -12.75 4.12
N GLY A 84 11.39 -12.77 5.12
CA GLY A 84 11.09 -12.54 6.54
C GLY A 84 10.22 -11.31 6.81
N GLY A 85 10.56 -10.15 6.23
CA GLY A 85 9.73 -8.94 6.36
C GLY A 85 8.37 -9.04 5.64
N ALA A 86 8.36 -9.56 4.41
CA ALA A 86 7.13 -9.71 3.63
C ALA A 86 6.17 -10.76 4.20
N SER A 87 6.70 -11.87 4.72
CA SER A 87 5.91 -12.92 5.37
C SER A 87 5.32 -12.42 6.68
N ARG A 88 6.08 -11.63 7.47
CA ARG A 88 5.55 -11.00 8.70
C ARG A 88 4.45 -10.00 8.39
N LEU A 89 4.64 -9.14 7.37
CA LEU A 89 3.60 -8.23 6.91
C LEU A 89 2.35 -8.98 6.46
N ALA A 90 2.51 -10.02 5.63
CA ALA A 90 1.41 -10.83 5.13
C ALA A 90 0.60 -11.46 6.28
N HIS A 91 1.30 -12.05 7.25
CA HIS A 91 0.66 -12.62 8.43
C HIS A 91 -0.10 -11.57 9.25
N ARG A 92 0.49 -10.38 9.46
CA ARG A 92 -0.15 -9.27 10.19
C ARG A 92 -1.41 -8.77 9.49
N LEU A 93 -1.37 -8.59 8.17
CA LEU A 93 -2.51 -8.13 7.38
C LEU A 93 -3.66 -9.16 7.37
N LEU A 94 -3.32 -10.44 7.19
CA LEU A 94 -4.31 -11.52 7.24
C LEU A 94 -4.96 -11.63 8.62
N ALA A 95 -4.16 -11.61 9.68
CA ALA A 95 -4.66 -11.63 11.05
C ALA A 95 -5.54 -10.41 11.35
N PHE A 96 -5.12 -9.21 10.93
CA PHE A 96 -5.93 -8.00 11.08
C PHE A 96 -7.28 -8.16 10.38
N HIS A 97 -7.29 -8.61 9.12
CA HIS A 97 -8.50 -8.78 8.34
C HIS A 97 -9.47 -9.80 8.97
N GLU A 98 -8.94 -10.94 9.44
CA GLU A 98 -9.74 -11.98 10.11
C GLU A 98 -10.50 -11.39 11.31
N HIS A 99 -9.84 -10.62 12.17
CA HIS A 99 -10.48 -10.01 13.33
C HIS A 99 -11.42 -8.87 12.93
N ALA A 100 -10.96 -7.97 12.06
CA ALA A 100 -11.68 -6.75 11.68
C ALA A 100 -12.98 -7.05 10.91
N SER A 101 -12.98 -8.09 10.06
CA SER A 101 -14.15 -8.48 9.26
C SER A 101 -15.34 -8.92 10.11
N THR A 102 -15.12 -9.37 11.35
CA THR A 102 -16.21 -9.73 12.28
C THR A 102 -16.76 -8.54 13.06
N LEU A 103 -16.04 -7.42 13.09
CA LEU A 103 -16.34 -6.26 13.96
C LEU A 103 -16.76 -5.01 13.18
N LEU A 104 -16.29 -4.88 11.94
CA LEU A 104 -16.48 -3.70 11.11
C LEU A 104 -17.48 -3.97 10.00
N ALA A 105 -18.17 -2.92 9.55
CA ALA A 105 -18.93 -2.99 8.31
C ALA A 105 -17.98 -3.11 7.11
N ASP A 106 -18.40 -3.78 6.04
CA ASP A 106 -17.60 -4.01 4.84
C ASP A 106 -17.04 -2.71 4.24
N SER A 107 -17.82 -1.63 4.26
CA SER A 107 -17.37 -0.32 3.77
C SER A 107 -16.25 0.29 4.61
N ALA A 108 -16.24 0.06 5.92
CA ALA A 108 -15.19 0.51 6.82
C ALA A 108 -13.93 -0.35 6.67
N LEU A 109 -14.08 -1.67 6.51
CA LEU A 109 -12.96 -2.57 6.25
C LEU A 109 -12.32 -2.27 4.88
N ALA A 110 -13.12 -2.10 3.83
CA ALA A 110 -12.66 -1.70 2.52
C ALA A 110 -11.93 -0.36 2.54
N TYR A 111 -12.42 0.62 3.30
CA TYR A 111 -11.72 1.89 3.51
C TYR A 111 -10.33 1.69 4.14
N ILE A 112 -10.22 0.88 5.20
CA ILE A 112 -8.94 0.63 5.87
C ILE A 112 -7.95 -0.06 4.93
N MET A 113 -8.41 -1.08 4.19
CA MET A 113 -7.57 -1.91 3.31
C MET A 113 -7.28 -1.26 1.95
N SER A 114 -8.04 -0.25 1.54
CA SER A 114 -7.83 0.48 0.30
C SER A 114 -6.44 1.09 0.25
N GLY A 115 -5.76 0.95 -0.90
CA GLY A 115 -4.42 1.50 -1.11
C GLY A 115 -3.27 0.62 -0.57
N VAL A 116 -3.55 -0.49 0.13
CA VAL A 116 -2.49 -1.32 0.73
C VAL A 116 -1.60 -1.96 -0.34
N GLY A 117 -2.18 -2.46 -1.44
CA GLY A 117 -1.41 -3.06 -2.54
C GLY A 117 -0.46 -2.07 -3.21
N GLU A 118 -0.92 -0.84 -3.42
CA GLU A 118 -0.12 0.27 -3.95
C GLU A 118 1.02 0.65 -3.00
N MET A 119 0.76 0.68 -1.69
CA MET A 119 1.79 0.96 -0.68
C MET A 119 2.83 -0.16 -0.60
N MET A 120 2.42 -1.42 -0.69
CA MET A 120 3.34 -2.56 -0.76
C MET A 120 4.23 -2.48 -1.99
N SER A 121 3.67 -2.16 -3.16
CA SER A 121 4.42 -1.94 -4.40
C SER A 121 5.44 -0.80 -4.26
N ALA A 122 5.00 0.37 -3.78
CA ALA A 122 5.86 1.52 -3.57
C ALA A 122 7.00 1.22 -2.58
N ALA A 123 6.70 0.54 -1.47
CA ALA A 123 7.68 0.17 -0.46
C ALA A 123 8.72 -0.82 -1.00
N VAL A 124 8.33 -1.77 -1.85
CA VAL A 124 9.26 -2.69 -2.53
C VAL A 124 10.21 -1.93 -3.45
N VAL A 125 9.71 -1.03 -4.30
CA VAL A 125 10.54 -0.23 -5.21
C VAL A 125 11.46 0.70 -4.42
N TRP A 126 10.95 1.37 -3.39
CA TRP A 126 11.72 2.25 -2.52
C TRP A 126 12.90 1.52 -1.86
N ARG A 127 12.66 0.32 -1.34
CA ARG A 127 13.72 -0.49 -0.73
C ARG A 127 14.79 -0.92 -1.71
N TRP A 128 14.43 -1.21 -2.95
CA TRP A 128 15.43 -1.55 -3.96
C TRP A 128 16.39 -0.41 -4.24
N GLN A 129 15.94 0.86 -4.17
CA GLN A 129 16.81 2.01 -4.42
C GLN A 129 17.90 2.16 -3.34
N SER A 130 17.62 1.77 -2.08
CA SER A 130 18.58 1.75 -0.97
C SER A 130 19.68 0.71 -1.18
N GLU A 131 20.94 1.00 -0.82
CA GLU A 131 22.11 0.12 -1.04
C GLU A 131 21.91 -1.33 -0.59
N ALA A 132 21.15 -1.55 0.49
CA ALA A 132 20.80 -2.89 1.01
C ALA A 132 19.83 -3.69 0.09
N GLY A 133 19.11 -3.03 -0.81
CA GLY A 133 18.10 -3.64 -1.67
C GLY A 133 18.66 -4.43 -2.87
N ALA A 134 19.89 -4.16 -3.30
CA ALA A 134 20.50 -4.76 -4.49
C ALA A 134 20.98 -6.21 -4.28
N ALA A 135 21.35 -6.56 -3.05
CA ALA A 135 22.08 -7.79 -2.74
C ALA A 135 21.17 -9.02 -2.54
N GLY A 136 19.85 -8.86 -2.61
CA GLY A 136 18.91 -9.87 -2.15
C GLY A 136 18.47 -10.88 -3.22
N ALA A 137 19.05 -12.08 -3.21
CA ALA A 137 18.54 -13.27 -3.92
C ALA A 137 17.08 -13.66 -3.53
N GLY A 138 16.51 -13.04 -2.49
CA GLY A 138 15.14 -13.27 -2.00
C GLY A 138 14.03 -12.40 -2.64
N GLY A 139 14.35 -11.51 -3.58
CA GLY A 139 13.36 -10.58 -4.17
C GLY A 139 12.11 -11.25 -4.77
N GLY A 140 12.29 -12.40 -5.42
CA GLY A 140 11.20 -13.19 -5.98
C GLY A 140 10.28 -13.81 -4.92
N ALA A 141 10.85 -14.43 -3.88
CA ALA A 141 10.09 -15.03 -2.78
C ALA A 141 9.32 -13.96 -1.98
N ARG A 142 9.94 -12.79 -1.78
CA ARG A 142 9.32 -11.61 -1.16
C ARG A 142 8.08 -11.17 -1.94
N LEU A 143 8.23 -10.93 -3.24
CA LEU A 143 7.11 -10.51 -4.10
C LEU A 143 6.00 -11.56 -4.17
N ALA A 144 6.34 -12.85 -4.23
CA ALA A 144 5.36 -13.94 -4.22
C ALA A 144 4.53 -13.93 -2.93
N ALA A 145 5.16 -13.80 -1.76
CA ALA A 145 4.46 -13.73 -0.48
C ALA A 145 3.47 -12.55 -0.42
N LEU A 146 3.89 -11.38 -0.91
CA LEU A 146 3.04 -10.19 -0.96
C LEU A 146 1.85 -10.35 -1.91
N ARG A 147 2.08 -10.93 -3.11
CA ARG A 147 0.99 -11.21 -4.06
C ARG A 147 -0.01 -12.22 -3.52
N HIS A 148 0.46 -13.31 -2.91
CA HIS A 148 -0.41 -14.29 -2.28
C HIS A 148 -1.24 -13.67 -1.16
N CYS A 149 -0.64 -12.78 -0.34
CA CYS A 149 -1.38 -12.05 0.68
C CYS A 149 -2.50 -11.19 0.10
N LEU A 150 -2.20 -10.37 -0.92
CA LEU A 150 -3.21 -9.51 -1.54
C LEU A 150 -4.32 -10.33 -2.22
N ALA A 151 -3.96 -11.42 -2.89
CA ALA A 151 -4.92 -12.34 -3.48
C ALA A 151 -5.85 -12.95 -2.41
N ALA A 152 -5.30 -13.40 -1.28
CA ALA A 152 -6.08 -13.93 -0.16
C ALA A 152 -7.04 -12.88 0.44
N LEU A 153 -6.65 -11.60 0.42
CA LEU A 153 -7.47 -10.48 0.87
C LEU A 153 -8.42 -9.94 -0.22
N SER A 154 -8.43 -10.54 -1.42
CA SER A 154 -9.16 -10.04 -2.60
C SER A 154 -8.84 -8.58 -2.95
N LEU A 155 -7.59 -8.16 -2.73
CA LEU A 155 -7.10 -6.82 -3.03
C LEU A 155 -6.36 -6.76 -4.37
N PRO A 156 -6.38 -5.61 -5.07
CA PRO A 156 -5.59 -5.40 -6.27
C PRO A 156 -4.09 -5.61 -6.01
N HIS A 157 -3.43 -6.34 -6.91
CA HIS A 157 -2.00 -6.66 -6.79
C HIS A 157 -1.21 -6.38 -8.08
N ASP A 158 -1.80 -5.69 -9.04
CA ASP A 158 -1.15 -5.28 -10.31
C ASP A 158 0.05 -4.38 -10.08
N GLY A 159 -0.01 -3.53 -9.04
CA GLY A 159 1.13 -2.72 -8.61
C GLY A 159 2.37 -3.55 -8.27
N LEU A 160 2.23 -4.76 -7.71
CA LEU A 160 3.36 -5.65 -7.44
C LEU A 160 3.91 -6.31 -8.71
N HIS A 161 3.10 -6.47 -9.75
CA HIS A 161 3.58 -6.90 -11.07
C HIS A 161 4.38 -5.79 -11.74
N ALA A 162 3.85 -4.57 -11.75
CA ALA A 162 4.55 -3.38 -12.25
C ALA A 162 5.88 -3.14 -11.49
N ALA A 163 5.87 -3.25 -10.16
CA ALA A 163 7.08 -3.15 -9.35
C ALA A 163 8.12 -4.20 -9.77
N HIS A 164 7.73 -5.46 -9.97
CA HIS A 164 8.66 -6.50 -10.39
C HIS A 164 9.30 -6.23 -11.75
N ALA A 165 8.50 -5.79 -12.73
CA ALA A 165 9.01 -5.37 -14.04
C ALA A 165 9.99 -4.19 -13.90
N TYR A 166 9.67 -3.21 -13.05
CA TYR A 166 10.55 -2.07 -12.79
C TYR A 166 11.84 -2.46 -12.06
N LEU A 167 11.80 -3.39 -11.12
CA LEU A 167 12.99 -3.93 -10.47
C LEU A 167 13.92 -4.63 -11.47
N HIS A 168 13.35 -5.36 -12.43
CA HIS A 168 14.12 -5.95 -13.52
C HIS A 168 14.79 -4.86 -14.37
N LEU A 169 14.08 -3.77 -14.70
CA LEU A 169 14.66 -2.62 -15.39
C LEU A 169 15.85 -2.03 -14.62
N LEU A 170 15.74 -1.90 -13.29
CA LEU A 170 16.80 -1.36 -12.44
C LEU A 170 18.03 -2.29 -12.31
N ALA A 171 17.89 -3.58 -12.64
CA ALA A 171 19.01 -4.52 -12.69
C ALA A 171 19.79 -4.44 -14.01
N CYS A 172 19.14 -4.01 -15.09
CA CYS A 172 19.76 -3.86 -16.41
C CYS A 172 20.82 -2.74 -16.46
N THR A 173 21.69 -2.80 -17.47
CA THR A 173 22.59 -1.68 -17.80
C THR A 173 21.86 -0.61 -18.62
N PRO A 174 22.33 0.65 -18.64
CA PRO A 174 21.76 1.68 -19.51
C PRO A 174 21.68 1.26 -20.98
N GLU A 175 22.72 0.56 -21.48
CA GLU A 175 22.81 0.08 -22.86
C GLU A 175 21.77 -1.01 -23.16
N GLU A 176 21.58 -1.95 -22.25
CA GLU A 176 20.54 -3.00 -22.36
C GLU A 176 19.15 -2.38 -22.42
N ILE A 177 18.89 -1.35 -21.60
CA ILE A 177 17.61 -0.64 -21.58
C ILE A 177 17.38 0.09 -22.90
N ILE A 178 18.38 0.84 -23.39
CA ILE A 178 18.27 1.56 -24.67
C ILE A 178 18.02 0.59 -25.82
N THR A 179 18.72 -0.53 -25.84
CA THR A 179 18.55 -1.58 -26.85
C THR A 179 17.13 -2.15 -26.80
N SER A 180 16.66 -2.50 -25.60
CA SER A 180 15.29 -3.01 -25.43
C SER A 180 14.23 -2.01 -25.87
N VAL A 181 14.40 -0.71 -25.60
CA VAL A 181 13.46 0.33 -26.04
C VAL A 181 13.43 0.45 -27.56
N ARG A 182 14.59 0.34 -28.24
CA ARG A 182 14.66 0.37 -29.71
C ARG A 182 14.00 -0.83 -30.37
N GLU A 183 14.16 -2.01 -29.77
CA GLU A 183 13.67 -3.27 -30.35
C GLU A 183 12.19 -3.53 -30.03
N LYS A 184 11.78 -3.27 -28.79
CA LYS A 184 10.46 -3.66 -28.26
C LYS A 184 9.53 -2.48 -28.01
N GLY A 185 10.03 -1.25 -28.15
CA GLY A 185 9.33 -0.04 -27.76
C GLY A 185 9.40 0.26 -26.25
N PRO A 186 8.92 1.44 -25.83
CA PRO A 186 8.87 1.82 -24.42
C PRO A 186 7.83 1.00 -23.65
N GLN A 187 8.24 0.42 -22.53
CA GLN A 187 7.37 -0.32 -21.59
C GLN A 187 7.04 0.48 -20.32
N PHE A 188 7.80 1.55 -20.08
CA PHE A 188 7.64 2.46 -18.96
C PHE A 188 7.50 3.89 -19.48
N SER A 189 7.01 4.79 -18.62
CA SER A 189 6.99 6.20 -18.92
C SER A 189 8.40 6.81 -19.01
N GLU A 190 8.52 7.94 -19.71
CA GLU A 190 9.79 8.67 -19.81
C GLU A 190 10.36 9.00 -18.41
N LEU A 191 9.50 9.44 -17.48
CA LEU A 191 9.92 9.76 -16.11
C LEU A 191 10.45 8.53 -15.36
N GLU A 192 9.84 7.37 -15.54
CA GLU A 192 10.30 6.11 -14.93
C GLU A 192 11.67 5.69 -15.46
N TYR A 193 11.93 5.85 -16.76
CA TYR A 193 13.25 5.61 -17.34
C TYR A 193 14.29 6.61 -16.83
N LEU A 194 13.95 7.91 -16.74
CA LEU A 194 14.85 8.93 -16.19
C LEU A 194 15.22 8.62 -14.73
N ASN A 195 14.25 8.20 -13.92
CA ASN A 195 14.49 7.79 -12.54
C ASN A 195 15.33 6.52 -12.46
N ALA A 196 15.09 5.54 -13.34
CA ALA A 196 15.88 4.32 -13.40
C ALA A 196 17.35 4.61 -13.71
N PHE A 197 17.63 5.47 -14.70
CA PHE A 197 18.99 5.85 -15.08
C PHE A 197 19.73 6.57 -13.94
N LYS A 198 19.03 7.44 -13.18
CA LYS A 198 19.61 8.08 -11.99
C LYS A 198 20.02 7.04 -10.94
N VAL A 199 19.16 6.07 -10.64
CA VAL A 199 19.42 5.02 -9.65
C VAL A 199 20.56 4.10 -10.11
N ILE A 200 20.52 3.64 -11.36
CA ILE A 200 21.56 2.79 -11.96
C ILE A 200 22.90 3.53 -11.98
N GLY A 201 22.87 4.81 -12.34
CA GLY A 201 24.01 5.73 -12.34
C GLY A 201 24.73 5.81 -11.02
N ALA A 202 23.97 6.15 -9.97
CA ALA A 202 24.49 6.26 -8.62
C ALA A 202 25.10 4.95 -8.14
N ARG A 203 24.46 3.80 -8.42
CA ARG A 203 24.92 2.48 -7.97
C ARG A 203 26.17 1.99 -8.68
N ARG A 204 26.25 2.22 -9.98
CA ARG A 204 27.37 1.74 -10.80
C ARG A 204 28.55 2.71 -10.81
N GLY A 205 28.45 3.84 -10.12
CA GLY A 205 29.50 4.86 -10.09
C GLY A 205 29.74 5.49 -11.48
N LEU A 206 28.70 5.57 -12.31
CA LEU A 206 28.82 6.12 -13.66
C LEU A 206 29.17 7.61 -13.60
N SER A 207 30.08 8.05 -14.47
CA SER A 207 30.47 9.45 -14.51
C SER A 207 29.28 10.33 -14.98
N PRO A 208 29.21 11.61 -14.54
CA PRO A 208 28.15 12.52 -14.99
C PRO A 208 28.13 12.71 -16.51
N THR A 209 29.29 12.62 -17.17
CA THR A 209 29.41 12.71 -18.63
C THR A 209 28.83 11.50 -19.34
N ASP A 210 29.13 10.29 -18.84
CA ASP A 210 28.60 9.06 -19.42
C ASP A 210 27.09 8.98 -19.21
N MET A 211 26.61 9.36 -18.02
CA MET A 211 25.18 9.42 -17.73
C MET A 211 24.44 10.36 -18.70
N ARG A 212 25.00 11.55 -18.99
CA ARG A 212 24.41 12.47 -19.98
C ARG A 212 24.39 11.88 -21.37
N ALA A 213 25.45 11.18 -21.78
CA ALA A 213 25.50 10.52 -23.08
C ALA A 213 24.43 9.43 -23.21
N GLN A 214 24.29 8.59 -22.19
CA GLN A 214 23.29 7.52 -22.12
C GLN A 214 21.85 8.09 -22.13
N LEU A 215 21.59 9.15 -21.37
CA LEU A 215 20.29 9.84 -21.39
C LEU A 215 19.94 10.43 -22.76
N LYS A 216 20.93 11.00 -23.47
CA LYS A 216 20.73 11.49 -24.84
C LYS A 216 20.36 10.35 -25.80
N GLN A 217 21.01 9.20 -25.66
CA GLN A 217 20.69 8.02 -26.48
C GLN A 217 19.31 7.44 -26.17
N LEU A 218 18.91 7.44 -24.90
CA LEU A 218 17.56 7.05 -24.47
C LEU A 218 16.50 8.00 -25.04
N SER A 219 16.71 9.31 -24.95
CA SER A 219 15.80 10.31 -25.54
C SER A 219 15.62 10.10 -27.05
N ALA A 220 16.71 9.82 -27.77
CA ALA A 220 16.64 9.47 -29.18
C ALA A 220 15.88 8.16 -29.43
N ALA A 221 16.06 7.14 -28.58
CA ALA A 221 15.36 5.86 -28.68
C ALA A 221 13.85 5.96 -28.37
N LEU A 222 13.46 6.86 -27.46
CA LEU A 222 12.07 7.15 -27.13
C LEU A 222 11.37 8.00 -28.21
N GLY A 223 12.10 8.47 -29.23
CA GLY A 223 11.54 9.23 -30.34
C GLY A 223 11.49 10.75 -30.12
N HIS A 224 12.18 11.30 -29.11
CA HIS A 224 12.33 12.76 -28.94
C HIS A 224 13.38 13.35 -29.90
N VAL A 225 13.23 13.06 -31.19
CA VAL A 225 13.88 13.80 -32.27
C VAL A 225 12.77 14.51 -33.05
N GLY A 226 12.39 15.69 -32.56
CA GLY A 226 11.62 16.67 -33.34
C GLY A 226 10.09 16.52 -33.31
N VAL A 227 9.45 16.99 -32.24
CA VAL A 227 8.19 17.72 -32.39
C VAL A 227 8.44 19.14 -31.92
N THR A 228 8.96 19.95 -32.84
CA THR A 228 8.72 21.40 -32.81
C THR A 228 7.26 21.63 -33.18
N VAL A 229 6.48 22.18 -32.24
CA VAL A 229 5.39 23.11 -32.55
C VAL A 229 5.56 24.30 -31.62
#